data_AF-A0A832AM74-F1
#
_entry.id   AF-A0A832AM74-F1
#
_cell.length_a   1.000
_cell.length_b   1.000
_cell.length_c   1.000
_cell.angle_alpha   90.00
_cell.angle_beta   90.00
_cell.angle_gamma   90.00
#
_symmetry.space_group_name_H-M   'P 1'
#
loop_
_entity.id
_entity.type
_entity.pdbx_description
1 polymer ?
#
loop_
_entity_poly.entity_id
_entity_poly.type
_entity_poly.pdbx_seq_one_letter_code
_entity_poly.pdbx_strand_id
1 'polypeptide(L)' 'MDVARLSMIDKSDVMKILAQIDDPELRKPLTDLDMVKFVDINGSAVKIGISLTIPGCPLK' A
#
# COMPACT_ATOMS: atom_id res chain seq x y z
N MET A 1 -6.86 -9.97 32.20
CA MET A 1 -6.71 -10.63 30.88
C MET A 1 -6.91 -9.56 29.81
N ASP A 2 -5.84 -9.32 29.08
CA ASP A 2 -5.49 -8.11 28.35
C ASP A 2 -6.34 -7.86 27.08
N VAL A 3 -6.92 -6.66 26.98
CA VAL A 3 -7.57 -6.15 25.75
C VAL A 3 -6.65 -5.21 24.95
N ALA A 4 -5.36 -5.15 25.31
CA ALA A 4 -4.44 -4.07 24.93
C ALA A 4 -3.68 -4.27 23.60
N ARG A 5 -4.26 -4.95 22.60
CA ARG A 5 -3.62 -5.04 21.27
C ARG A 5 -4.60 -5.11 20.11
N LEU A 6 -5.57 -4.20 20.06
CA LEU A 6 -6.09 -3.75 18.77
C LEU A 6 -5.06 -2.75 18.22
N SER A 7 -4.10 -3.27 17.44
CA SER A 7 -3.08 -2.44 16.79
C SER A 7 -3.78 -1.43 15.89
N MET A 8 -3.82 -0.17 16.34
CA MET A 8 -4.26 0.94 15.51
C MET A 8 -3.27 1.04 14.36
N ILE A 9 -3.70 0.67 13.16
CA ILE A 9 -2.86 0.73 11.96
C ILE A 9 -2.67 2.20 11.62
N ASP A 10 -1.42 2.67 11.59
CA ASP A 10 -1.10 4.04 11.17
C ASP A 10 -0.79 4.09 9.68
N LYS A 11 -1.20 5.20 9.04
CA LYS A 11 -0.94 5.44 7.61
C LYS A 11 0.56 5.45 7.29
N SER A 12 1.40 5.92 8.20
CA SER A 12 2.85 5.99 8.01
C SER A 12 3.46 4.60 7.90
N ASP A 13 2.96 3.63 8.66
CA ASP A 13 3.46 2.25 8.61
C ASP A 13 3.04 1.56 7.32
N VAL A 14 1.81 1.81 6.86
CA VAL A 14 1.36 1.35 5.53
C VAL A 14 2.23 1.95 4.43
N MET A 15 2.52 3.25 4.46
CA MET A 15 3.36 3.92 3.47
C MET A 15 4.80 3.39 3.45
N LYS A 16 5.38 3.09 4.62
CA LYS A 16 6.72 2.46 4.70
C LYS A 16 6.77 1.11 3.99
N ILE A 17 5.73 0.29 4.17
CA ILE A 17 5.64 -1.03 3.52
C ILE A 17 5.48 -0.85 2.01
N LEU A 18 4.61 0.06 1.57
CA LEU A 18 4.41 0.34 0.14
C LEU A 18 5.69 0.85 -0.54
N ALA A 19 6.52 1.62 0.17
CA ALA A 19 7.79 2.12 -0.34
C ALA A 19 8.86 1.02 -0.55
N GLN A 20 8.65 -0.18 0.00
CA GLN A 20 9.55 -1.34 -0.23
C GLN A 20 9.14 -2.17 -1.46
N ILE A 21 8.01 -1.85 -2.07
CA ILE A 21 7.52 -2.56 -3.25
C ILE A 21 7.98 -1.78 -4.48
N ASP A 22 8.90 -2.37 -5.23
CA ASP A 22 9.38 -1.81 -6.48
C ASP A 22 8.53 -2.29 -7.65
N ASP A 23 8.27 -1.38 -8.60
CA ASP A 23 7.76 -1.75 -9.92
C ASP A 23 8.86 -2.49 -10.69
N PRO A 24 8.62 -3.73 -11.18
CA PRO A 24 9.67 -4.55 -11.80
C PRO A 24 10.13 -4.01 -13.15
N GLU A 25 9.32 -3.19 -13.83
CA GLU A 25 9.64 -2.60 -15.13
C GLU A 25 10.46 -1.32 -14.96
N LEU A 26 10.03 -0.44 -14.05
CA LEU A 26 10.64 0.87 -13.81
C LEU A 26 11.73 0.86 -12.73
N ARG A 27 11.82 -0.21 -11.94
CA ARG A 27 12.77 -0.40 -10.83
C ARG A 27 12.75 0.77 -9.83
N LYS A 28 11.54 1.23 -9.51
CA LYS A 28 11.30 2.32 -8.56
C LYS A 28 10.18 1.95 -7.60
N PRO A 29 10.19 2.49 -6.37
CA PRO A 29 9.12 2.28 -5.41
C PRO A 29 7.77 2.74 -5.94
N LEU A 30 6.69 2.00 -5.64
CA LEU A 30 5.31 2.39 -5.98
C LEU A 30 4.96 3.80 -5.45
N THR A 31 5.54 4.20 -4.32
CA THR A 31 5.35 5.52 -3.72
C THR A 31 5.99 6.66 -4.52
N ASP A 32 7.09 6.39 -5.23
CA ASP A 32 7.80 7.39 -6.05
C ASP A 32 7.18 7.56 -7.44
N LEU A 33 6.33 6.60 -7.84
CA LEU A 33 5.68 6.58 -9.15
C LEU A 33 4.29 7.25 -9.14
N ASP A 34 3.90 7.93 -8.06
CA ASP A 34 2.55 8.48 -7.84
C ASP A 34 1.41 7.45 -8.07
N MET A 35 1.73 6.17 -7.89
CA MET A 35 0.80 5.06 -8.15
C MET A 35 -0.22 4.88 -7.01
N VAL A 36 0.12 5.28 -5.79
CA VAL A 36 -0.76 5.16 -4.62
C VAL A 36 -1.75 6.33 -4.61
N LYS A 37 -3.00 6.09 -5.01
CA LYS A 37 -4.05 7.13 -5.05
C LYS A 37 -4.69 7.40 -3.70
N PHE A 38 -4.93 6.34 -2.92
CA PHE A 38 -5.46 6.50 -1.57
C PHE A 38 -5.06 5.31 -0.68
N VAL A 39 -5.04 5.60 0.61
CA VAL A 39 -4.90 4.62 1.70
C VAL A 39 -5.99 4.94 2.69
N ASP A 40 -6.94 4.02 2.86
CA ASP A 40 -8.09 4.14 3.74
C ASP A 40 -8.00 3.04 4.81
N ILE A 41 -8.03 3.44 6.08
CA ILE A 41 -7.81 2.53 7.22
C ILE A 41 -9.08 2.49 8.06
N ASN A 42 -9.66 1.29 8.21
CA ASN A 42 -10.84 1.03 9.01
C ASN A 42 -10.53 -0.02 10.07
N GLY A 43 -10.08 0.44 11.25
CA GLY A 43 -9.68 -0.45 12.35
C GLY A 43 -8.49 -1.32 11.94
N SER A 44 -8.77 -2.61 11.70
CA SER A 44 -7.77 -3.61 11.26
C SER A 44 -7.73 -3.83 9.75
N ALA A 45 -8.62 -3.21 8.97
CA ALA A 45 -8.68 -3.33 7.52
C ALA A 45 -8.05 -2.11 6.84
N VAL A 46 -7.22 -2.36 5.81
CA VAL A 46 -6.61 -1.30 4.99
C VAL A 46 -7.04 -1.50 3.54
N LYS A 47 -7.57 -0.45 2.92
CA LYS A 47 -7.90 -0.41 1.49
C LYS A 47 -6.94 0.55 0.79
N ILE A 48 -6.32 0.09 -0.28
CA ILE A 48 -5.31 0.84 -1.03
C ILE A 48 -5.75 0.90 -2.49
N GLY A 49 -5.75 2.11 -3.05
CA GLY A 49 -5.98 2.32 -4.49
C GLY A 49 -4.66 2.48 -5.21
N ILE A 50 -4.33 1.57 -6.13
CA ILE A 50 -3.10 1.61 -6.94
C ILE A 50 -3.49 1.86 -8.40
N SER A 51 -2.93 2.90 -9.01
CA SER A 51 -3.02 3.15 -10.45
C SER A 51 -1.85 2.48 -11.16
N LEU A 52 -2.13 1.40 -11.87
CA LEU A 52 -1.15 0.74 -12.73
C LEU A 52 -1.00 1.55 -14.02
N THR A 53 0.24 1.89 -14.38
CA THR A 53 0.59 2.73 -15.54
C THR A 53 0.54 1.98 -16.88
N ILE A 54 0.06 0.73 -16.89
CA ILE A 54 0.16 -0.15 -18.07
C ILE A 54 -1.21 -0.75 -18.44
N PRO A 55 -1.70 -0.54 -19.68
CA PRO A 55 -2.80 -1.34 -20.21
C PRO A 55 -2.30 -2.77 -20.42
N GLY A 56 -2.70 -3.69 -19.53
CA GLY A 56 -2.41 -5.12 -19.67
C GLY A 56 -1.68 -5.78 -18.49
N CYS A 57 -1.76 -5.25 -17.26
CA CYS A 57 -1.18 -5.92 -16.09
C CYS A 57 -1.78 -7.35 -15.97
N PRO A 58 -0.98 -8.41 -16.16
CA PRO A 58 -1.47 -9.73 -16.53
C PRO A 58 -1.67 -10.64 -15.32
N LEU A 59 -2.13 -10.11 -14.17
CA LEU A 59 -2.40 -10.95 -13.00
C LEU A 59 -3.51 -11.96 -13.33
N LYS A 60 -3.09 -13.13 -13.84
CA LYS A 60 -3.66 -14.44 -13.60
C LYS A 60 -3.12 -14.95 -12.27
#